data_AF-A0A655A1B6-F1
#
_entry.id   AF-A0A655A1B6-F1
#
_cell.length_a   1.000
_cell.length_b   1.000
_cell.length_c   1.000
_cell.angle_alpha   90.00
_cell.angle_beta   90.00
_cell.angle_gamma   90.00
#
_symmetry.space_group_name_H-M   'P 1'
#
loop_
_entity.id
_entity.type
_entity.pdbx_description
1 polymer ?
#
loop_
_entity_poly.entity_id
_entity_poly.type
_entity_poly.pdbx_seq_one_letter_code
_entity_poly.pdbx_strand_id
1 'polypeptide(L)'
;MIAAAHVHTISTYGPDRVAGFSPIPAMSMVSHAAGSRFVELIGGVMTSFYDWYADLPVASPQVFGDQTDVPESGDWWDVVWQCASVLLTYPNSRQLGTAEELLAHIDGPAADLLGRTVSELRRADPLTAATRYVDTFDLRGRATLYLTYWTAGDTRNRGREMLAFAQTYRSTDVAPPRGETPDFLPVVLEFAATVDPEAGRRLLSGYRVPIAALCNALTEAALPYAHTVAAVCRTGDMMGELFWTVVPYVTMTIVAVGSWWRYRYDKFGWTTRSSQLYESRLLRIASPMFHFGILVVIVGHGIGLVIPQSWTQAAGLSEGAYHVQAVVLGSIAGITTLAGVTLLIYRRRTRGPVFMATTVNDKVMYLVLVAAIVAGLGATALGSGVVGEAYNYRETVSVWFRSVWVLQPRGDLMAEAPLYYQIHVLIGLALFALWPFTRLVHAFSAPIGYLFRPYIIYRSREELVLTRPRRRGW
;
A
#
# COMPACT_ATOMS: atom_id res chain seq x y z
N MET A 1 20.48 -15.33 35.37
CA MET A 1 21.45 -16.13 34.60
C MET A 1 22.55 -15.27 33.99
N ILE A 2 22.24 -14.23 33.21
CA ILE A 2 23.26 -13.44 32.47
C ILE A 2 24.28 -12.75 33.39
N ALA A 3 23.85 -12.04 34.43
CA ALA A 3 24.77 -11.37 35.36
C ALA A 3 25.71 -12.35 36.09
N ALA A 4 25.20 -13.54 36.47
CA ALA A 4 26.00 -14.58 37.11
C ALA A 4 27.08 -15.15 36.17
N ALA A 5 26.75 -15.28 34.87
CA ALA A 5 27.73 -15.70 33.86
C ALA A 5 28.84 -14.66 33.70
N HIS A 6 28.51 -13.36 33.67
CA HIS A 6 29.51 -12.29 33.60
C HIS A 6 30.44 -12.32 34.81
N VAL A 7 29.89 -12.40 36.03
CA VAL A 7 30.69 -12.48 37.27
C VAL A 7 31.59 -13.72 37.28
N HIS A 8 31.07 -14.88 36.89
CA HIS A 8 31.85 -16.11 36.82
C HIS A 8 32.98 -16.01 35.79
N THR A 9 32.69 -15.51 34.59
CA THR A 9 33.68 -15.35 33.52
C THR A 9 34.78 -14.38 33.92
N ILE A 10 34.42 -13.22 34.48
CA ILE A 10 35.39 -12.23 34.97
C ILE A 10 36.28 -12.85 36.06
N SER A 11 35.67 -13.56 37.03
CA SER A 11 36.41 -14.18 38.13
C SER A 11 37.32 -15.33 37.70
N THR A 12 36.97 -16.05 36.64
CA THR A 12 37.65 -17.30 36.27
C THR A 12 38.65 -17.09 35.13
N TYR A 13 38.30 -16.25 34.15
CA TYR A 13 39.03 -16.10 32.90
C TYR A 13 39.49 -14.66 32.62
N GLY A 14 39.08 -13.69 33.44
CA GLY A 14 39.38 -12.28 33.23
C GLY A 14 38.27 -11.54 32.49
N PRO A 15 38.23 -10.19 32.63
CA PRO A 15 37.18 -9.37 32.05
C PRO A 15 37.24 -9.26 30.51
N ASP A 16 38.43 -9.43 29.93
CA ASP A 16 38.69 -9.44 28.48
C ASP A 16 37.99 -10.61 27.75
N ARG A 17 37.53 -11.62 28.50
CA ARG A 17 36.76 -12.75 27.98
C ARG A 17 35.25 -12.51 27.92
N VAL A 18 34.81 -11.31 28.29
CA VAL A 18 33.44 -10.85 28.09
C VAL A 18 33.39 -10.01 26.82
N ALA A 19 32.93 -10.59 25.72
CA ALA A 19 32.63 -9.86 24.49
C ALA A 19 31.14 -9.47 24.46
N GLY A 20 30.83 -8.26 24.01
CA GLY A 20 29.47 -7.76 23.94
C GLY A 20 29.23 -6.83 22.76
N PHE A 21 28.06 -6.96 22.16
CA PHE A 21 27.56 -6.10 21.10
C PHE A 21 26.43 -5.21 21.63
N SER A 22 26.44 -3.94 21.26
CA SER A 22 25.37 -2.99 21.54
C SER A 22 24.69 -2.57 20.22
N PRO A 23 23.35 -2.50 20.14
CA PRO A 23 22.64 -2.12 18.91
C PRO A 23 23.20 -0.85 18.27
N ILE A 24 23.16 -0.79 16.93
CA ILE A 24 23.70 0.35 16.19
C ILE A 24 23.02 1.68 16.59
N PRO A 25 23.75 2.80 16.66
CA PRO A 25 23.21 4.09 17.10
C PRO A 25 21.97 4.56 16.32
N ALA A 26 21.86 4.17 15.05
CA ALA A 26 20.74 4.51 14.16
C ALA A 26 19.39 3.93 14.63
N MET A 27 19.41 2.80 15.34
CA MET A 27 18.19 2.13 15.83
C MET A 27 17.79 2.60 17.23
N SER A 28 18.77 2.81 18.12
CA SER A 28 18.53 3.34 19.47
C SER A 28 19.83 3.86 20.08
N MET A 29 19.98 5.18 20.12
CA MET A 29 21.13 5.84 20.76
C MET A 29 21.24 5.49 22.25
N VAL A 30 20.11 5.32 22.93
CA VAL A 30 20.06 5.01 24.37
C VAL A 30 20.53 3.57 24.63
N SER A 31 20.06 2.62 23.83
CA SER A 31 20.49 1.23 23.94
C SER A 31 21.97 1.09 23.58
N HIS A 32 22.40 1.77 22.52
CA HIS A 32 23.80 1.81 22.10
C HIS A 32 24.70 2.27 23.26
N ALA A 33 24.43 3.45 23.80
CA ALA A 33 25.22 4.08 24.86
C ALA A 33 25.17 3.31 26.19
N ALA A 34 24.03 2.72 26.54
CA ALA A 34 23.91 1.93 27.77
C ALA A 34 24.69 0.61 27.67
N GLY A 35 24.56 -0.09 26.54
CA GLY A 35 25.27 -1.36 26.31
C GLY A 35 26.77 -1.16 26.15
N SER A 36 27.20 -0.12 25.41
CA SER A 36 28.63 0.15 25.22
C SER A 36 29.33 0.47 26.52
N ARG A 37 28.72 1.36 27.30
CA ARG A 37 29.22 1.74 28.62
C ARG A 37 29.20 0.56 29.60
N PHE A 38 28.20 -0.31 29.56
CA PHE A 38 28.15 -1.47 30.44
C PHE A 38 29.33 -2.42 30.19
N VAL A 39 29.60 -2.76 28.93
CA VAL A 39 30.70 -3.66 28.54
C VAL A 39 32.06 -3.06 28.88
N GLU A 40 32.26 -1.77 28.63
CA GLU A 40 33.50 -1.08 29.02
C GLU A 40 33.70 -1.06 30.54
N LEU A 41 32.64 -0.80 31.33
CA LEU A 41 32.72 -0.72 32.79
C LEU A 41 33.11 -2.03 33.46
N ILE A 42 32.75 -3.16 32.84
CA ILE A 42 33.13 -4.49 33.34
C ILE A 42 34.47 -4.98 32.77
N GLY A 43 35.15 -4.16 31.95
CA GLY A 43 36.43 -4.47 31.31
C GLY A 43 36.32 -5.43 30.12
N GLY A 44 35.12 -5.57 29.55
CA GLY A 44 34.86 -6.41 28.39
C GLY A 44 35.23 -5.76 27.06
N VAL A 45 35.17 -6.54 25.99
CA VAL A 45 35.49 -6.12 24.62
C VAL A 45 34.20 -5.78 23.88
N MET A 46 34.11 -4.54 23.38
CA MET A 46 33.04 -4.12 22.49
C MET A 46 33.31 -4.65 21.08
N THR A 47 32.43 -5.49 20.57
CA THR A 47 32.51 -6.01 19.21
C THR A 47 31.69 -5.13 18.27
N SER A 48 32.16 -4.95 17.04
CA SER A 48 31.33 -4.34 16.00
C SER A 48 30.25 -5.32 15.55
N PHE A 49 29.26 -4.80 14.81
CA PHE A 49 28.25 -5.63 14.15
C PHE A 49 28.90 -6.71 13.26
N TYR A 50 30.01 -6.36 12.59
CA TYR A 50 30.75 -7.26 11.70
C TYR A 50 31.51 -8.35 12.46
N ASP A 51 32.09 -8.03 13.61
CA ASP A 51 32.85 -8.98 14.43
C ASP A 51 31.96 -10.10 15.01
N TRP A 52 30.70 -9.80 15.33
CA TRP A 52 29.74 -10.79 15.86
C TRP A 52 29.25 -11.77 14.78
N TYR A 53 29.14 -11.29 13.53
CA TYR A 53 28.67 -12.11 12.41
C TYR A 53 29.78 -12.98 11.79
N ALA A 54 31.04 -12.55 11.88
CA ALA A 54 32.19 -13.29 11.32
C ALA A 54 32.45 -14.66 11.98
N ASP A 55 31.95 -14.88 13.20
CA ASP A 55 32.12 -16.13 13.96
C ASP A 55 30.98 -17.15 13.74
N LEU A 56 29.97 -16.83 12.93
CA LEU A 56 29.02 -17.85 12.47
C LEU A 56 29.74 -18.75 11.45
N PRO A 57 29.59 -20.09 11.54
CA PRO A 57 30.15 -20.97 10.52
C PRO A 57 29.66 -20.49 9.15
N VAL A 58 30.56 -20.50 8.15
CA VAL A 58 30.24 -20.20 6.75
C VAL A 58 29.13 -21.13 6.24
N ALA A 59 27.89 -20.80 6.57
CA ALA A 59 26.72 -21.27 5.88
C ALA A 59 26.65 -20.42 4.61
N SER A 60 27.19 -20.98 3.53
CA SER A 60 27.33 -20.43 2.18
C SER A 60 28.63 -19.67 1.90
N PRO A 61 29.44 -20.08 0.89
CA PRO A 61 30.51 -19.26 0.35
C PRO A 61 29.88 -18.18 -0.55
N GLN A 62 29.48 -17.05 0.02
CA GLN A 62 29.18 -15.85 -0.75
C GLN A 62 30.48 -15.10 -1.03
N VAL A 63 31.09 -15.37 -2.19
CA VAL A 63 32.25 -14.62 -2.69
C VAL A 63 31.81 -13.29 -3.33
N PHE A 64 30.50 -13.10 -3.55
CA PHE A 64 29.91 -11.83 -3.98
C PHE A 64 28.52 -11.65 -3.31
N GLY A 65 28.40 -10.65 -2.43
CA GLY A 65 27.17 -10.29 -1.70
C GLY A 65 27.52 -9.77 -0.29
N ASP A 66 27.06 -8.57 0.07
CA ASP A 66 27.26 -8.02 1.41
C ASP A 66 26.27 -8.70 2.37
N GLN A 67 26.74 -9.14 3.53
CA GLN A 67 26.01 -10.03 4.46
C GLN A 67 24.84 -9.33 5.19
N THR A 68 24.51 -8.09 4.79
CA THR A 68 23.41 -7.27 5.32
C THR A 68 22.11 -7.41 4.54
N ASP A 69 22.12 -8.06 3.37
CA ASP A 69 20.90 -8.32 2.63
C ASP A 69 20.17 -9.50 3.28
N VAL A 70 19.31 -9.19 4.24
CA VAL A 70 18.14 -10.02 4.54
C VAL A 70 17.44 -10.27 3.20
N PRO A 71 16.78 -11.42 2.94
CA PRO A 71 15.95 -11.55 1.76
C PRO A 71 14.87 -10.46 1.82
N GLU A 72 15.14 -9.33 1.20
CA GLU A 72 14.19 -8.26 1.09
C GLU A 72 13.06 -8.85 0.24
N SER A 73 11.83 -8.37 0.40
CA SER A 73 10.73 -8.78 -0.48
C SER A 73 11.07 -8.62 -1.99
N GLY A 74 12.10 -7.80 -2.28
CA GLY A 74 13.27 -8.11 -3.09
C GLY A 74 13.41 -9.44 -3.86
N ASP A 75 14.18 -10.34 -3.28
CA ASP A 75 14.90 -11.36 -4.05
C ASP A 75 13.96 -12.37 -4.74
N TRP A 76 12.71 -12.47 -4.29
CA TRP A 76 11.74 -13.40 -4.88
C TRP A 76 11.27 -12.94 -6.26
N TRP A 77 11.17 -11.63 -6.53
CA TRP A 77 10.81 -11.14 -7.87
C TRP A 77 11.97 -11.30 -8.85
N ASP A 78 13.21 -11.17 -8.39
CA ASP A 78 14.41 -11.45 -9.19
C ASP A 78 14.40 -12.88 -9.71
N VAL A 79 14.19 -13.85 -8.82
CA VAL A 79 14.19 -15.27 -9.21
C VAL A 79 13.00 -15.60 -10.11
N VAL A 80 11.81 -14.99 -9.90
CA VAL A 80 10.66 -15.12 -10.81
C VAL A 80 10.98 -14.57 -12.20
N TRP A 81 11.58 -13.38 -12.29
CA TRP A 81 11.96 -12.78 -13.57
C TRP A 81 13.07 -13.59 -14.26
N GLN A 82 14.04 -14.09 -13.52
CA GLN A 82 15.10 -14.94 -14.06
C GLN A 82 14.54 -16.26 -14.59
N CYS A 83 13.67 -16.94 -13.83
CA CYS A 83 13.03 -18.17 -14.25
C CYS A 83 12.13 -17.94 -15.48
N ALA A 84 11.37 -16.84 -15.49
CA ALA A 84 10.53 -16.48 -16.62
C ALA A 84 11.36 -16.13 -17.86
N SER A 85 12.50 -15.45 -17.70
CA SER A 85 13.44 -15.18 -18.80
C SER A 85 13.90 -16.48 -19.45
N VAL A 86 14.39 -17.43 -18.65
CA VAL A 86 14.84 -18.74 -19.15
C VAL A 86 13.71 -19.48 -19.88
N LEU A 87 12.50 -19.51 -19.32
CA LEU A 87 11.36 -20.22 -19.90
C LEU A 87 10.79 -19.58 -21.17
N LEU A 88 11.04 -18.29 -21.39
CA LEU A 88 10.63 -17.56 -22.59
C LEU A 88 11.74 -17.50 -23.65
N THR A 89 12.84 -18.23 -23.45
CA THR A 89 13.87 -18.46 -24.49
C THR A 89 13.69 -19.83 -25.15
N TYR A 90 14.44 -20.05 -26.24
CA TYR A 90 14.30 -21.23 -27.09
C TYR A 90 14.53 -22.57 -26.36
N PRO A 91 13.49 -23.39 -26.14
CA PRO A 91 13.50 -24.46 -25.15
C PRO A 91 14.52 -25.54 -25.48
N ASN A 92 15.36 -25.87 -24.50
CA ASN A 92 16.28 -27.00 -24.56
C ASN A 92 16.48 -27.61 -23.17
N SER A 93 17.07 -28.81 -23.11
CA SER A 93 17.25 -29.55 -21.85
C SER A 93 18.04 -28.79 -20.79
N ARG A 94 18.99 -27.93 -21.20
CA ARG A 94 19.78 -27.11 -20.29
C ARG A 94 18.93 -26.00 -19.68
N GLN A 95 18.20 -25.24 -20.50
CA GLN A 95 17.32 -24.18 -20.03
C GLN A 95 16.22 -24.70 -19.11
N LEU A 96 15.59 -25.83 -19.45
CA LEU A 96 14.56 -26.42 -18.58
C LEU A 96 15.15 -26.88 -17.23
N GLY A 97 16.39 -27.40 -17.22
CA GLY A 97 17.10 -27.71 -15.98
C GLY A 97 17.37 -26.47 -15.13
N THR A 98 17.85 -25.38 -15.75
CA THR A 98 18.05 -24.11 -15.04
C THR A 98 16.74 -23.54 -14.50
N ALA A 99 15.64 -23.62 -15.26
CA ALA A 99 14.33 -23.17 -14.78
C ALA A 99 13.83 -24.00 -13.58
N GLU A 100 14.07 -25.32 -13.57
CA GLU A 100 13.75 -26.20 -12.45
C GLU A 100 14.56 -25.86 -11.19
N GLU A 101 15.85 -25.54 -11.34
CA GLU A 101 16.71 -25.08 -10.24
C GLU A 101 16.23 -23.74 -9.67
N LEU A 102 15.88 -22.79 -10.54
CA LEU A 102 15.34 -21.49 -10.11
C LEU A 102 13.97 -21.64 -9.43
N LEU A 103 13.10 -22.49 -9.96
CA LEU A 103 11.79 -22.80 -9.36
C LEU A 103 11.88 -23.30 -7.92
N ALA A 104 12.94 -24.03 -7.56
CA ALA A 104 13.13 -24.52 -6.19
C ALA A 104 13.30 -23.39 -5.15
N HIS A 105 13.53 -22.15 -5.61
CA HIS A 105 13.74 -20.96 -4.79
C HIS A 105 12.56 -19.98 -4.87
N ILE A 106 11.47 -20.34 -5.55
CA ILE A 106 10.27 -19.51 -5.70
C ILE A 106 9.12 -20.19 -4.96
N ASP A 107 8.38 -19.42 -4.16
CA ASP A 107 7.17 -19.88 -3.48
C ASP A 107 5.90 -19.17 -4.00
N GLY A 108 4.75 -19.79 -3.74
CA GLY A 108 3.44 -19.19 -3.97
C GLY A 108 2.92 -19.27 -5.42
N PRO A 109 1.91 -18.45 -5.78
CA PRO A 109 1.21 -18.59 -7.06
C PRO A 109 2.08 -18.42 -8.31
N ALA A 110 3.17 -17.65 -8.22
CA ALA A 110 4.12 -17.51 -9.31
C ALA A 110 4.90 -18.81 -9.57
N ALA A 111 5.29 -19.53 -8.51
CA ALA A 111 5.93 -20.84 -8.59
C ALA A 111 4.99 -21.86 -9.26
N ASP A 112 3.71 -21.88 -8.87
CA ASP A 112 2.70 -22.76 -9.47
C ASP A 112 2.55 -22.54 -10.98
N LEU A 113 2.54 -21.26 -11.41
CA LEU A 113 2.42 -20.90 -12.82
C LEU A 113 3.66 -21.31 -13.61
N LEU A 114 4.84 -20.94 -13.14
CA LEU A 114 6.11 -21.30 -13.78
C LEU A 114 6.32 -22.82 -13.83
N GLY A 115 5.96 -23.52 -12.75
CA GLY A 115 6.03 -24.98 -12.65
C GLY A 115 5.09 -25.70 -13.63
N ARG A 116 3.93 -25.12 -13.95
CA ARG A 116 3.04 -25.64 -15.01
C ARG A 116 3.71 -25.55 -16.38
N THR A 117 4.32 -24.41 -16.73
CA THR A 117 5.03 -24.27 -18.01
C THR A 117 6.19 -25.27 -18.11
N VAL A 118 7.02 -25.39 -17.07
CA VAL A 118 8.10 -26.39 -17.03
C VAL A 118 7.56 -27.80 -17.25
N SER A 119 6.51 -28.17 -16.51
CA SER A 119 5.91 -29.50 -16.60
C SER A 119 5.35 -29.80 -18.00
N GLU A 120 4.76 -28.80 -18.67
CA GLU A 120 4.24 -28.97 -20.03
C GLU A 120 5.34 -29.07 -21.08
N LEU A 121 6.39 -28.25 -20.96
CA LEU A 121 7.53 -28.30 -21.88
C LEU A 121 8.36 -29.59 -21.72
N ARG A 122 8.51 -30.09 -20.49
CA ARG A 122 9.19 -31.38 -20.20
C ARG A 122 8.44 -32.60 -20.74
N ARG A 123 7.11 -32.53 -20.83
CA ARG A 123 6.29 -33.62 -21.39
C ARG A 123 6.39 -33.70 -22.92
N ALA A 124 6.70 -32.60 -23.59
CA ALA A 124 6.93 -32.59 -25.02
C ALA A 124 8.34 -33.11 -25.36
N ASP A 125 8.51 -33.76 -26.51
CA ASP A 125 9.85 -34.02 -27.00
C ASP A 125 10.57 -32.70 -27.35
N PRO A 126 11.92 -32.63 -27.27
CA PRO A 126 12.64 -31.38 -27.46
C PRO A 126 12.39 -30.71 -28.82
N LEU A 127 12.21 -31.50 -29.88
CA LEU A 127 11.99 -30.97 -31.22
C LEU A 127 10.57 -30.38 -31.35
N THR A 128 9.56 -31.01 -30.76
CA THR A 128 8.20 -30.48 -30.69
C THR A 128 8.13 -29.23 -29.83
N ALA A 129 8.82 -29.20 -28.68
CA ALA A 129 8.89 -28.01 -27.84
C ALA A 129 9.51 -26.82 -28.60
N ALA A 130 10.62 -27.07 -29.30
CA ALA A 130 11.29 -26.12 -30.18
C ALA A 130 10.39 -25.64 -31.33
N THR A 131 9.73 -26.57 -32.03
CA THR A 131 8.82 -26.24 -33.13
C THR A 131 7.64 -25.40 -32.65
N ARG A 132 7.08 -25.75 -31.48
CA ARG A 132 5.99 -24.99 -30.85
C ARG A 132 6.45 -23.59 -30.44
N TYR A 133 7.67 -23.44 -29.95
CA TYR A 133 8.25 -22.13 -29.63
C TYR A 133 8.26 -21.24 -30.89
N VAL A 134 8.83 -21.73 -31.99
CA VAL A 134 8.90 -20.98 -33.26
C VAL A 134 7.51 -20.65 -33.79
N ASP A 135 6.57 -21.61 -33.78
CA ASP A 135 5.18 -21.36 -34.19
C ASP A 135 4.50 -20.30 -33.31
N THR A 136 4.83 -20.27 -32.02
CA THR A 136 4.23 -19.33 -31.07
C THR A 136 4.80 -17.94 -31.23
N PHE A 137 6.11 -17.77 -31.17
CA PHE A 137 6.75 -16.47 -31.00
C PHE A 137 7.24 -15.84 -32.30
N ASP A 138 7.64 -16.66 -33.28
CA ASP A 138 8.26 -16.18 -34.52
C ASP A 138 7.25 -16.08 -35.67
N LEU A 139 6.31 -17.02 -35.75
CA LEU A 139 5.34 -17.08 -36.85
C LEU A 139 4.02 -16.35 -36.57
N ARG A 140 3.65 -16.16 -35.30
CA ARG A 140 2.42 -15.43 -34.91
C ARG A 140 2.75 -14.03 -34.44
N GLY A 141 2.45 -13.03 -35.27
CA GLY A 141 2.66 -11.61 -34.92
C GLY A 141 1.89 -11.13 -33.68
N ARG A 142 0.85 -11.86 -33.23
CA ARG A 142 0.06 -11.56 -32.01
C ARG A 142 0.62 -12.19 -30.73
N ALA A 143 1.76 -12.86 -30.78
CA ALA A 143 2.39 -13.45 -29.60
C ALA A 143 3.87 -13.07 -29.50
N THR A 144 4.31 -12.01 -30.19
CA THR A 144 5.71 -11.61 -30.18
C THR A 144 6.21 -11.18 -28.80
N LEU A 145 7.46 -11.51 -28.49
CA LEU A 145 8.15 -11.14 -27.24
C LEU A 145 8.84 -9.77 -27.31
N TYR A 146 8.78 -9.07 -28.45
CA TYR A 146 9.37 -7.75 -28.62
C TYR A 146 8.41 -6.66 -28.16
N LEU A 147 8.71 -6.04 -27.01
CA LEU A 147 7.78 -5.13 -26.33
C LEU A 147 7.44 -3.90 -27.16
N THR A 148 8.40 -3.34 -27.91
CA THR A 148 8.17 -2.14 -28.73
C THR A 148 7.32 -2.42 -29.97
N TYR A 149 7.18 -3.69 -30.37
CA TYR A 149 6.34 -4.06 -31.50
C TYR A 149 4.85 -3.88 -31.19
N TRP A 150 4.45 -4.12 -29.94
CA TRP A 150 3.07 -3.96 -29.48
C TRP A 150 2.62 -2.50 -29.40
N THR A 151 3.54 -1.58 -29.12
CA THR A 151 3.27 -0.15 -28.99
C THR A 151 3.43 0.60 -30.31
N ALA A 152 4.53 0.36 -31.02
CA ALA A 152 4.92 1.13 -32.19
C ALA A 152 4.85 0.34 -33.51
N GLY A 153 4.64 -0.98 -33.48
CA GLY A 153 4.72 -1.84 -34.67
C GLY A 153 6.04 -1.67 -35.42
N ASP A 154 6.05 -1.95 -36.73
CA ASP A 154 7.23 -1.71 -37.58
C ASP A 154 7.26 -0.27 -38.14
N THR A 155 7.25 0.71 -37.24
CA THR A 155 7.27 2.13 -37.61
C THR A 155 8.57 2.81 -37.20
N ARG A 156 8.85 3.98 -37.78
CA ARG A 156 9.99 4.83 -37.38
C ARG A 156 9.99 5.20 -35.89
N ASN A 157 8.83 5.16 -35.22
CA ASN A 157 8.74 5.44 -33.79
C ASN A 157 9.34 4.31 -32.94
N ARG A 158 9.36 3.07 -33.44
CA ARG A 158 9.97 1.90 -32.77
C ARG A 158 11.45 2.13 -32.46
N GLY A 159 12.17 2.78 -33.38
CA GLY A 159 13.60 3.07 -33.18
C GLY A 159 13.87 4.00 -31.99
N ARG A 160 12.95 4.91 -31.66
CA ARG A 160 13.06 5.80 -30.49
C ARG A 160 12.84 5.04 -29.19
N GLU A 161 11.82 4.17 -29.15
CA GLU A 161 11.57 3.32 -27.98
C GLU A 161 12.72 2.34 -27.73
N MET A 162 13.23 1.72 -28.80
CA MET A 162 14.41 0.84 -28.74
C MET A 162 15.64 1.55 -28.18
N LEU A 163 15.83 2.82 -28.55
CA LEU A 163 16.93 3.63 -28.02
C LEU A 163 16.77 3.89 -26.51
N ALA A 164 15.54 4.07 -26.01
CA ALA A 164 15.27 4.25 -24.59
C ALA A 164 15.65 3.01 -23.77
N PHE A 165 15.33 1.80 -24.28
CA PHE A 165 15.84 0.55 -23.70
C PHE A 165 17.38 0.53 -23.68
N ALA A 166 18.02 0.76 -24.83
CA ALA A 166 19.48 0.76 -24.94
C ALA A 166 20.18 1.81 -24.05
N GLN A 167 19.54 2.95 -23.79
CA GLN A 167 20.02 3.96 -22.86
C GLN A 167 19.91 3.49 -21.41
N THR A 168 18.81 2.81 -21.06
CA THR A 168 18.59 2.27 -19.72
C THR A 168 19.63 1.22 -19.36
N TYR A 169 19.94 0.28 -20.28
CA TYR A 169 21.04 -0.68 -20.07
C TYR A 169 22.37 0.05 -19.89
N ARG A 170 22.71 0.98 -20.78
CA ARG A 170 24.00 1.69 -20.73
C ARG A 170 24.16 2.59 -19.50
N SER A 171 23.08 3.07 -18.89
CA SER A 171 23.17 3.83 -17.63
C SER A 171 23.61 2.98 -16.43
N THR A 172 23.63 1.65 -16.58
CA THR A 172 24.06 0.68 -15.56
C THR A 172 25.43 0.06 -15.90
N ASP A 173 26.19 0.67 -16.80
CA ASP A 173 27.46 0.17 -17.34
C ASP A 173 27.39 -1.21 -18.06
N VAL A 174 26.18 -1.73 -18.30
CA VAL A 174 25.94 -2.96 -19.07
C VAL A 174 25.52 -2.63 -20.51
N ALA A 175 26.20 -3.24 -21.49
CA ALA A 175 25.80 -3.13 -22.88
C ALA A 175 24.63 -4.09 -23.18
N PRO A 176 23.65 -3.70 -24.02
CA PRO A 176 22.62 -4.62 -24.45
C PRO A 176 23.24 -5.83 -25.18
N PRO A 177 22.60 -7.02 -25.13
CA PRO A 177 23.11 -8.24 -25.74
C PRO A 177 23.43 -8.04 -27.23
N ARG A 178 24.56 -8.56 -27.71
CA ARG A 178 24.98 -8.38 -29.12
C ARG A 178 24.17 -9.20 -30.12
N GLY A 179 23.45 -10.22 -29.65
CA GLY A 179 22.69 -11.16 -30.48
C GLY A 179 21.17 -11.00 -30.43
N GLU A 180 20.66 -10.16 -29.54
CA GLU A 180 19.22 -9.96 -29.32
C GLU A 180 18.89 -8.47 -29.21
N THR A 181 17.65 -8.10 -29.52
CA THR A 181 17.24 -6.70 -29.38
C THR A 181 17.01 -6.34 -27.91
N PRO A 182 17.28 -5.07 -27.52
CA PRO A 182 17.17 -4.64 -26.13
C PRO A 182 15.73 -4.65 -25.58
N ASP A 183 14.70 -4.72 -26.44
CA ASP A 183 13.29 -4.79 -26.06
C ASP A 183 12.71 -6.21 -26.02
N PHE A 184 13.53 -7.23 -26.23
CA PHE A 184 13.13 -8.63 -26.14
C PHE A 184 12.81 -8.96 -24.69
N LEU A 185 11.58 -9.41 -24.40
CA LEU A 185 11.09 -9.60 -23.04
C LEU A 185 12.01 -10.46 -22.15
N PRO A 186 12.57 -11.61 -22.61
CA PRO A 186 13.54 -12.36 -21.82
C PRO A 186 14.78 -11.56 -21.42
N VAL A 187 15.30 -10.70 -22.30
CA VAL A 187 16.46 -9.84 -22.01
C VAL A 187 16.10 -8.79 -20.96
N VAL A 188 14.90 -8.20 -21.06
CA VAL A 188 14.41 -7.24 -20.07
C VAL A 188 14.25 -7.90 -18.70
N LEU A 189 13.71 -9.13 -18.66
CA LEU A 189 13.55 -9.92 -17.43
C LEU A 189 14.88 -10.34 -16.83
N GLU A 190 15.85 -10.76 -17.65
CA GLU A 190 17.20 -11.13 -17.19
C GLU A 190 17.93 -9.91 -16.62
N PHE A 191 17.86 -8.77 -17.29
CA PHE A 191 18.43 -7.51 -16.78
C PHE A 191 17.79 -7.08 -15.47
N ALA A 192 16.46 -7.17 -15.38
CA ALA A 192 15.73 -6.86 -14.17
C ALA A 192 16.14 -7.80 -13.03
N ALA A 193 16.41 -9.07 -13.30
CA ALA A 193 16.76 -10.05 -12.28
C ALA A 193 18.24 -10.00 -11.82
N THR A 194 19.17 -9.56 -12.68
CA THR A 194 20.61 -9.82 -12.47
C THR A 194 21.50 -8.58 -12.49
N VAL A 195 21.01 -7.45 -13.02
CA VAL A 195 21.83 -6.25 -13.21
C VAL A 195 21.29 -5.07 -12.42
N ASP A 196 20.06 -4.65 -12.74
CA ASP A 196 19.39 -3.54 -12.06
C ASP A 196 17.89 -3.83 -11.96
N PRO A 197 17.49 -4.50 -10.88
CA PRO A 197 16.12 -4.59 -10.41
C PRO A 197 15.19 -3.43 -10.69
N GLU A 198 15.61 -2.23 -10.33
CA GLU A 198 14.76 -1.07 -10.22
C GLU A 198 14.63 -0.42 -11.60
N ALA A 199 15.69 -0.39 -12.39
CA ALA A 199 15.62 -0.03 -13.82
C ALA A 199 14.81 -1.04 -14.64
N GLY A 200 15.02 -2.34 -14.43
CA GLY A 200 14.27 -3.40 -15.10
C GLY A 200 12.77 -3.33 -14.77
N ARG A 201 12.44 -3.13 -13.49
CA ARG A 201 11.05 -2.94 -13.02
C ARG A 201 10.37 -1.76 -13.70
N ARG A 202 11.07 -0.63 -13.87
CA ARG A 202 10.53 0.54 -14.59
C ARG A 202 10.22 0.22 -16.05
N LEU A 203 11.10 -0.53 -16.73
CA LEU A 203 10.86 -0.98 -18.11
C LEU A 203 9.64 -1.91 -18.18
N LEU A 204 9.58 -2.93 -17.33
CA LEU A 204 8.44 -3.87 -17.27
C LEU A 204 7.12 -3.14 -16.97
N SER A 205 7.13 -2.20 -16.03
CA SER A 205 5.96 -1.40 -15.67
C SER A 205 5.49 -0.49 -16.80
N GLY A 206 6.42 0.10 -17.55
CA GLY A 206 6.12 0.90 -18.74
C GLY A 206 5.44 0.11 -19.85
N TYR A 207 5.72 -1.19 -19.95
CA TYR A 207 5.18 -2.11 -20.96
C TYR A 207 4.17 -3.12 -20.40
N ARG A 208 3.59 -2.86 -19.22
CA ARG A 208 2.59 -3.76 -18.59
C ARG A 208 1.41 -4.10 -19.49
N VAL A 209 0.94 -3.14 -20.30
CA VAL A 209 -0.23 -3.33 -21.19
C VAL A 209 0.12 -4.29 -22.33
N PRO A 210 1.23 -4.10 -23.07
CA PRO A 210 1.77 -5.11 -23.98
C PRO A 210 1.97 -6.50 -23.37
N ILE A 211 2.55 -6.59 -22.17
CA ILE A 211 2.80 -7.88 -21.50
C ILE A 211 1.48 -8.57 -21.14
N ALA A 212 0.48 -7.82 -20.65
CA ALA A 212 -0.86 -8.36 -20.40
C ALA A 212 -1.57 -8.78 -21.69
N ALA A 213 -1.40 -8.02 -22.79
CA ALA A 213 -1.96 -8.38 -24.09
C ALA A 213 -1.33 -9.67 -24.64
N LEU A 214 -0.01 -9.84 -24.50
CA LEU A 214 0.68 -11.09 -24.80
C LEU A 214 0.14 -12.24 -23.95
N CYS A 215 -0.03 -12.05 -22.64
CA CYS A 215 -0.60 -13.04 -21.74
C CYS A 215 -1.97 -13.50 -22.23
N ASN A 216 -2.87 -12.56 -22.52
CA ASN A 216 -4.21 -12.86 -23.01
C ASN A 216 -4.18 -13.63 -24.34
N ALA A 217 -3.35 -13.21 -25.30
CA ALA A 217 -3.21 -13.90 -26.59
C ALA A 217 -2.72 -15.35 -26.42
N LEU A 218 -1.78 -15.60 -25.51
CA LEU A 218 -1.29 -16.94 -25.20
C LEU A 218 -2.34 -17.78 -24.46
N THR A 219 -3.11 -17.17 -23.55
CA THR A 219 -4.20 -17.83 -22.83
C THR A 219 -5.34 -18.24 -23.75
N GLU A 220 -5.78 -17.35 -24.64
CA GLU A 220 -6.82 -17.63 -25.65
C GLU A 220 -6.39 -18.76 -26.60
N ALA A 221 -5.10 -18.82 -26.94
CA ALA A 221 -4.53 -19.88 -27.76
C ALA A 221 -4.21 -21.17 -26.97
N ALA A 222 -4.48 -21.21 -25.65
CA ALA A 222 -4.18 -22.32 -24.74
C ALA A 222 -2.72 -22.81 -24.83
N LEU A 223 -1.77 -21.86 -24.90
CA LEU A 223 -0.34 -22.17 -25.05
C LEU A 223 0.37 -22.26 -23.69
N PRO A 224 1.36 -23.16 -23.54
CA PRO A 224 2.07 -23.42 -22.26
C PRO A 224 2.73 -22.17 -21.68
N TYR A 225 3.21 -21.27 -22.55
CA TYR A 225 3.90 -20.04 -22.17
C TYR A 225 2.97 -18.99 -21.53
N ALA A 226 1.65 -19.16 -21.63
CA ALA A 226 0.69 -18.28 -20.98
C ALA A 226 0.91 -18.22 -19.46
N HIS A 227 1.26 -19.35 -18.83
CA HIS A 227 1.51 -19.37 -17.38
C HIS A 227 2.77 -18.60 -16.99
N THR A 228 3.87 -18.72 -17.75
CA THR A 228 5.08 -17.92 -17.52
C THR A 228 4.81 -16.42 -17.65
N VAL A 229 4.11 -15.98 -18.70
CA VAL A 229 3.79 -14.55 -18.86
C VAL A 229 2.81 -14.09 -17.78
N ALA A 230 1.87 -14.93 -17.36
CA ALA A 230 0.99 -14.64 -16.23
C ALA A 230 1.78 -14.45 -14.93
N ALA A 231 2.81 -15.27 -14.67
CA ALA A 231 3.68 -15.10 -13.51
C ALA A 231 4.38 -13.74 -13.52
N VAL A 232 4.85 -13.29 -14.70
CA VAL A 232 5.43 -11.93 -14.87
C VAL A 232 4.39 -10.84 -14.61
N CYS A 233 3.17 -10.94 -15.15
CA CYS A 233 2.10 -9.97 -14.91
C CYS A 233 1.81 -9.79 -13.41
N ARG A 234 1.77 -10.89 -12.65
CA ARG A 234 1.51 -10.88 -11.20
C ARG A 234 2.56 -10.09 -10.41
N THR A 235 3.80 -10.04 -10.87
CA THR A 235 4.84 -9.22 -10.20
C THR A 235 4.53 -7.72 -10.26
N GLY A 236 3.80 -7.26 -11.29
CA GLY A 236 3.35 -5.87 -11.40
C GLY A 236 2.14 -5.55 -10.53
N ASP A 237 1.21 -6.49 -10.39
CA ASP A 237 -0.01 -6.32 -9.58
C ASP A 237 0.30 -6.20 -8.07
N MET A 238 1.35 -6.88 -7.61
CA MET A 238 1.83 -6.87 -6.22
C MET A 238 2.14 -5.46 -5.67
N MET A 239 2.51 -4.49 -6.53
CA MET A 239 2.70 -3.09 -6.11
C MET A 239 1.39 -2.40 -5.75
N GLY A 240 0.32 -2.69 -6.51
CA GLY A 240 -1.03 -2.25 -6.17
C GLY A 240 -1.47 -2.84 -4.84
N GLU A 241 -1.20 -4.14 -4.63
CA GLU A 241 -1.48 -4.82 -3.36
C GLU A 241 -0.72 -4.20 -2.20
N LEU A 242 0.58 -3.92 -2.37
CA LEU A 242 1.42 -3.29 -1.35
C LEU A 242 0.93 -1.89 -1.00
N PHE A 243 0.58 -1.09 -2.01
CA PHE A 243 0.00 0.25 -1.79
C PHE A 243 -1.26 0.16 -0.93
N TRP A 244 -2.20 -0.70 -1.30
CA TRP A 244 -3.47 -0.87 -0.57
C TRP A 244 -3.31 -1.57 0.78
N THR A 245 -2.18 -2.24 1.00
CA THR A 245 -1.77 -2.80 2.29
C THR A 245 -1.20 -1.73 3.22
N VAL A 246 -0.32 -0.85 2.73
CA VAL A 246 0.47 0.07 3.57
C VAL A 246 -0.26 1.39 3.84
N VAL A 247 -0.86 1.99 2.82
CA VAL A 247 -1.42 3.36 2.89
C VAL A 247 -2.50 3.54 3.97
N PRO A 248 -3.38 2.56 4.25
CA PRO A 248 -4.33 2.67 5.37
C PRO A 248 -3.64 2.86 6.72
N TYR A 249 -2.56 2.13 6.99
CA TYR A 249 -1.83 2.25 8.26
C TYR A 249 -1.09 3.58 8.39
N VAL A 250 -0.51 4.07 7.28
CA VAL A 250 0.08 5.42 7.24
C VAL A 250 -0.99 6.47 7.56
N THR A 251 -2.17 6.36 6.94
CA THR A 251 -3.30 7.27 7.16
C THR A 251 -3.77 7.22 8.61
N MET A 252 -3.95 6.03 9.19
CA MET A 252 -4.34 5.85 10.59
C MET A 252 -3.29 6.44 11.54
N THR A 253 -2.01 6.25 11.25
CA THR A 253 -0.91 6.83 12.04
C THR A 253 -0.97 8.36 12.02
N ILE A 254 -1.17 8.97 10.86
CA ILE A 254 -1.35 10.42 10.73
C ILE A 254 -2.55 10.90 11.55
N VAL A 255 -3.70 10.23 11.42
CA VAL A 255 -4.92 10.59 12.18
C VAL A 255 -4.68 10.49 13.67
N ALA A 256 -4.11 9.39 14.15
CA ALA A 256 -3.89 9.13 15.57
C ALA A 256 -2.86 10.09 16.17
N VAL A 257 -1.66 10.15 15.60
CA VAL A 257 -0.56 10.99 16.09
C VAL A 257 -0.90 12.47 15.93
N GLY A 258 -1.43 12.87 14.78
CA GLY A 258 -1.82 14.25 14.51
C GLY A 258 -2.93 14.73 15.44
N SER A 259 -3.95 13.89 15.69
CA SER A 259 -5.04 14.25 16.61
C SER A 259 -4.56 14.31 18.06
N TRP A 260 -3.73 13.35 18.48
CA TRP A 260 -3.12 13.36 19.81
C TRP A 260 -2.25 14.62 20.03
N TRP A 261 -1.37 14.92 19.08
CA TRP A 261 -0.51 16.10 19.15
C TRP A 261 -1.33 17.37 19.21
N ARG A 262 -2.34 17.52 18.35
CA ARG A 262 -3.21 18.71 18.34
C ARG A 262 -4.00 18.84 19.63
N TYR A 263 -4.55 17.74 20.16
CA TYR A 263 -5.25 17.75 21.44
C TYR A 263 -4.32 18.15 22.60
N ARG A 264 -3.03 17.77 22.55
CA ARG A 264 -2.06 18.06 23.62
C ARG A 264 -1.49 19.47 23.55
N TYR A 265 -1.21 19.99 22.36
CA TYR A 265 -0.42 21.21 22.14
C TYR A 265 -1.22 22.36 21.52
N ASP A 266 -2.32 22.10 20.79
CA ASP A 266 -3.19 23.10 20.17
C ASP A 266 -4.65 22.93 20.62
N LYS A 267 -4.88 23.05 21.93
CA LYS A 267 -6.21 22.96 22.53
C LYS A 267 -7.16 24.07 22.03
N PHE A 268 -6.63 25.24 21.70
CA PHE A 268 -7.44 26.36 21.20
C PHE A 268 -7.87 26.15 19.74
N GLY A 269 -7.07 25.48 18.92
CA GLY A 269 -7.44 25.08 17.57
C GLY A 269 -8.45 23.93 17.54
N TRP A 270 -8.71 23.25 18.65
CA TRP A 270 -9.72 22.20 18.78
C TRP A 270 -11.14 22.78 18.94
N THR A 271 -11.71 23.27 17.84
CA THR A 271 -13.03 23.93 17.84
C THR A 271 -13.73 23.81 16.49
N THR A 272 -15.05 23.95 16.48
CA THR A 272 -15.89 23.95 15.25
C THR A 272 -15.66 25.19 14.38
N ARG A 273 -15.05 26.26 14.92
CA ARG A 273 -14.89 27.57 14.25
C ARG A 273 -16.21 28.05 13.64
N SER A 274 -17.26 28.09 14.45
CA SER A 274 -18.59 28.52 14.00
C SER A 274 -18.55 29.92 13.40
N SER A 275 -19.24 30.10 12.27
CA SER A 275 -19.37 31.38 11.57
C SER A 275 -20.81 31.89 11.57
N GLN A 276 -21.66 31.35 12.45
CA GLN A 276 -23.09 31.63 12.50
C GLN A 276 -23.42 33.09 12.82
N LEU A 277 -22.59 33.74 13.65
CA LEU A 277 -22.78 35.14 14.01
C LEU A 277 -22.70 36.08 12.81
N TYR A 278 -21.88 35.75 11.80
CA TYR A 278 -21.73 36.56 10.59
C TYR A 278 -22.89 36.40 9.60
N GLU A 279 -23.54 35.23 9.57
CA GLU A 279 -24.70 34.97 8.72
C GLU A 279 -25.42 33.70 9.20
N SER A 280 -26.73 33.78 9.47
CA SER A 280 -27.48 32.66 10.05
C SER A 280 -28.66 32.15 9.22
N ARG A 281 -29.10 32.86 8.17
CA ARG A 281 -30.31 32.47 7.41
C ARG A 281 -30.01 31.26 6.54
N LEU A 282 -28.95 31.32 5.73
CA LEU A 282 -28.57 30.19 4.87
C LEU A 282 -27.98 29.05 5.69
N LEU A 283 -27.23 29.37 6.76
CA LEU A 283 -26.65 28.37 7.64
C LEU A 283 -27.70 27.46 8.31
N ARG A 284 -28.85 28.00 8.71
CA ARG A 284 -29.95 27.26 9.36
C ARG A 284 -30.51 26.12 8.52
N ILE A 285 -30.37 26.18 7.19
CA ILE A 285 -30.84 25.14 6.26
C ILE A 285 -29.65 24.28 5.83
N ALA A 286 -28.58 24.93 5.36
CA ALA A 286 -27.43 24.24 4.78
C ALA A 286 -26.68 23.36 5.81
N SER A 287 -26.56 23.81 7.06
CA SER A 287 -25.85 23.07 8.10
C SER A 287 -26.59 21.79 8.51
N PRO A 288 -27.90 21.80 8.84
CA PRO A 288 -28.63 20.56 9.09
C PRO A 288 -28.65 19.60 7.89
N MET A 289 -28.89 20.08 6.67
CA MET A 289 -28.85 19.24 5.47
C MET A 289 -27.52 18.49 5.34
N PHE A 290 -26.41 19.22 5.49
CA PHE A 290 -25.09 18.61 5.44
C PHE A 290 -24.85 17.60 6.58
N HIS A 291 -25.12 17.99 7.83
CA HIS A 291 -24.77 17.15 8.99
C HIS A 291 -25.66 15.92 9.12
N PHE A 292 -26.97 16.03 8.91
CA PHE A 292 -27.85 14.86 8.93
C PHE A 292 -27.57 13.94 7.74
N GLY A 293 -27.35 14.51 6.55
CA GLY A 293 -26.94 13.74 5.38
C GLY A 293 -25.65 12.96 5.64
N ILE A 294 -24.58 13.63 6.07
CA ILE A 294 -23.28 12.97 6.26
C ILE A 294 -23.32 11.94 7.40
N LEU A 295 -24.12 12.17 8.45
CA LEU A 295 -24.31 11.17 9.52
C LEU A 295 -24.94 9.88 8.97
N VAL A 296 -25.97 9.99 8.12
CA VAL A 296 -26.57 8.82 7.46
C VAL A 296 -25.57 8.14 6.53
N VAL A 297 -24.77 8.91 5.78
CA VAL A 297 -23.68 8.37 4.94
C VAL A 297 -22.66 7.59 5.78
N ILE A 298 -22.22 8.14 6.92
CA ILE A 298 -21.26 7.50 7.83
C ILE A 298 -21.84 6.20 8.39
N VAL A 299 -23.10 6.21 8.85
CA VAL A 299 -23.78 5.00 9.33
C VAL A 299 -23.89 3.96 8.22
N GLY A 300 -24.26 4.38 7.00
CA GLY A 300 -24.30 3.51 5.83
C GLY A 300 -22.95 2.88 5.51
N HIS A 301 -21.85 3.65 5.55
CA HIS A 301 -20.48 3.12 5.40
C HIS A 301 -20.14 2.14 6.52
N GLY A 302 -20.53 2.43 7.76
CA GLY A 302 -20.35 1.51 8.89
C GLY A 302 -21.05 0.17 8.65
N ILE A 303 -22.33 0.19 8.26
CA ILE A 303 -23.09 -1.03 7.96
C ILE A 303 -22.50 -1.78 6.76
N GLY A 304 -22.11 -1.07 5.68
CA GLY A 304 -21.56 -1.69 4.48
C GLY A 304 -20.18 -2.30 4.65
N LEU A 305 -19.27 -1.59 5.32
CA LEU A 305 -17.87 -2.00 5.42
C LEU A 305 -17.61 -2.90 6.63
N VAL A 306 -18.23 -2.62 7.79
CA VAL A 306 -17.93 -3.32 9.04
C VAL A 306 -18.75 -4.59 9.20
N ILE A 307 -20.04 -4.57 8.82
CA ILE A 307 -20.93 -5.70 9.08
C ILE A 307 -20.78 -6.78 7.99
N PRO A 308 -20.40 -8.02 8.34
CA PRO A 308 -20.25 -9.09 7.37
C PRO A 308 -21.55 -9.43 6.63
N GLN A 309 -21.43 -9.90 5.39
CA GLN A 309 -22.57 -10.38 4.60
C GLN A 309 -23.34 -11.52 5.25
N SER A 310 -22.62 -12.44 5.89
CA SER A 310 -23.22 -13.56 6.63
C SER A 310 -24.16 -13.08 7.74
N TRP A 311 -23.87 -11.97 8.41
CA TRP A 311 -24.73 -11.44 9.47
C TRP A 311 -26.03 -10.86 8.92
N THR A 312 -25.95 -10.13 7.81
CA THR A 312 -27.16 -9.60 7.16
C THR A 312 -28.03 -10.72 6.60
N GLN A 313 -27.42 -11.76 6.02
CA GLN A 313 -28.16 -12.93 5.53
C GLN A 313 -28.80 -13.70 6.70
N ALA A 314 -28.09 -13.87 7.82
CA ALA A 314 -28.62 -14.51 9.03
C ALA A 314 -29.80 -13.71 9.64
N ALA A 315 -29.80 -12.39 9.49
CA ALA A 315 -30.92 -11.52 9.86
C ALA A 315 -32.10 -11.56 8.87
N GLY A 316 -32.03 -12.39 7.81
CA GLY A 316 -33.08 -12.54 6.81
C GLY A 316 -33.07 -11.49 5.70
N LEU A 317 -32.04 -10.65 5.59
CA LEU A 317 -31.91 -9.68 4.51
C LEU A 317 -31.30 -10.37 3.28
N SER A 318 -32.08 -10.48 2.21
CA SER A 318 -31.56 -10.92 0.92
C SER A 318 -30.57 -9.90 0.35
N GLU A 319 -29.66 -10.36 -0.50
CA GLU A 319 -28.65 -9.51 -1.13
C GLU A 319 -29.30 -8.39 -1.96
N GLY A 320 -30.33 -8.70 -2.74
CA GLY A 320 -31.08 -7.71 -3.51
C GLY A 320 -31.78 -6.67 -2.63
N ALA A 321 -32.39 -7.09 -1.51
CA ALA A 321 -33.03 -6.15 -0.59
C ALA A 321 -32.02 -5.21 0.09
N TYR A 322 -30.87 -5.76 0.48
CA TYR A 322 -29.76 -4.97 1.02
C TYR A 322 -29.24 -3.96 -0.01
N HIS A 323 -29.00 -4.41 -1.25
CA HIS A 323 -28.50 -3.57 -2.33
C HIS A 323 -29.44 -2.41 -2.65
N VAL A 324 -30.74 -2.70 -2.80
CA VAL A 324 -31.76 -1.65 -3.04
C VAL A 324 -31.81 -0.65 -1.88
N GLN A 325 -31.80 -1.13 -0.65
CA GLN A 325 -31.80 -0.25 0.53
C GLN A 325 -30.54 0.62 0.57
N ALA A 326 -29.36 0.04 0.33
CA ALA A 326 -28.09 0.75 0.34
C ALA A 326 -28.04 1.83 -0.74
N VAL A 327 -28.49 1.51 -1.96
CA VAL A 327 -28.53 2.47 -3.08
C VAL A 327 -29.53 3.60 -2.81
N VAL A 328 -30.75 3.29 -2.36
CA VAL A 328 -31.79 4.30 -2.12
C VAL A 328 -31.41 5.22 -0.97
N LEU A 329 -31.11 4.67 0.21
CA LEU A 329 -30.73 5.47 1.37
C LEU A 329 -29.41 6.20 1.15
N GLY A 330 -28.43 5.54 0.53
CA GLY A 330 -27.14 6.13 0.19
C GLY A 330 -27.27 7.30 -0.78
N SER A 331 -28.11 7.17 -1.82
CA SER A 331 -28.34 8.24 -2.79
C SER A 331 -29.04 9.44 -2.17
N ILE A 332 -30.10 9.22 -1.39
CA ILE A 332 -30.82 10.30 -0.69
C ILE A 332 -29.88 11.04 0.26
N ALA A 333 -29.13 10.30 1.09
CA ALA A 333 -28.19 10.87 2.04
C ALA A 333 -27.05 11.60 1.35
N GLY A 334 -26.45 11.00 0.31
CA GLY A 334 -25.35 11.58 -0.46
C GLY A 334 -25.76 12.85 -1.20
N ILE A 335 -26.92 12.87 -1.87
CA ILE A 335 -27.45 14.06 -2.56
C ILE A 335 -27.75 15.18 -1.54
N THR A 336 -28.38 14.84 -0.42
CA THR A 336 -28.67 15.81 0.64
C THR A 336 -27.38 16.41 1.22
N THR A 337 -26.36 15.57 1.43
CA THR A 337 -25.04 16.00 1.89
C THR A 337 -24.37 16.91 0.87
N LEU A 338 -24.38 16.54 -0.40
CA LEU A 338 -23.78 17.30 -1.50
C LEU A 338 -24.46 18.67 -1.66
N ALA A 339 -25.79 18.71 -1.61
CA ALA A 339 -26.55 19.96 -1.64
C ALA A 339 -26.21 20.84 -0.42
N GLY A 340 -26.17 20.25 0.78
CA GLY A 340 -25.80 20.94 2.01
C GLY A 340 -24.40 21.56 1.95
N VAL A 341 -23.37 20.79 1.56
CA VAL A 341 -21.99 21.32 1.45
C VAL A 341 -21.86 22.36 0.34
N THR A 342 -22.57 22.19 -0.78
CA THR A 342 -22.59 23.17 -1.88
C THR A 342 -23.15 24.51 -1.40
N LEU A 343 -24.26 24.49 -0.66
CA LEU A 343 -24.84 25.70 -0.06
C LEU A 343 -23.90 26.32 0.98
N LEU A 344 -23.20 25.51 1.78
CA LEU A 344 -22.20 26.00 2.75
C LEU A 344 -21.00 26.66 2.05
N ILE A 345 -20.51 26.08 0.95
CA ILE A 345 -19.42 26.66 0.15
C ILE A 345 -19.89 27.95 -0.52
N TYR A 346 -21.07 27.93 -1.15
CA TYR A 346 -21.70 29.12 -1.73
C TYR A 346 -21.81 30.26 -0.70
N ARG A 347 -22.27 29.95 0.52
CA ARG A 347 -22.32 30.89 1.65
C ARG A 347 -20.95 31.47 1.97
N ARG A 348 -19.91 30.63 2.05
CA ARG A 348 -18.55 31.08 2.34
C ARG A 348 -17.95 31.94 1.24
N ARG A 349 -18.33 31.74 -0.02
CA ARG A 349 -17.82 32.51 -1.16
C ARG A 349 -18.54 33.85 -1.34
N THR A 350 -19.82 33.93 -0.98
CA THR A 350 -20.65 35.13 -1.20
C THR A 350 -20.71 36.08 -0.01
N ARG A 351 -20.39 35.62 1.21
CA ARG A 351 -20.43 36.44 2.43
C ARG A 351 -19.02 36.87 2.84
N GLY A 352 -18.69 38.14 2.62
CA GLY A 352 -17.37 38.72 2.89
C GLY A 352 -16.76 38.34 4.25
N PRO A 353 -17.41 38.60 5.39
CA PRO A 353 -16.87 38.25 6.70
C PRO A 353 -16.61 36.75 6.89
N VAL A 354 -17.46 35.90 6.32
CA VAL A 354 -17.31 34.44 6.38
C VAL A 354 -16.15 33.98 5.50
N PHE A 355 -15.98 34.59 4.33
CA PHE A 355 -14.87 34.30 3.42
C PHE A 355 -13.52 34.63 4.07
N MET A 356 -13.41 35.81 4.66
CA MET A 356 -12.19 36.27 5.34
C MET A 356 -11.81 35.39 6.53
N ALA A 357 -12.79 34.81 7.21
CA ALA A 357 -12.56 33.85 8.31
C ALA A 357 -12.25 32.42 7.84
N THR A 358 -12.24 32.14 6.53
CA THR A 358 -12.02 30.78 5.99
C THR A 358 -10.55 30.55 5.66
N THR A 359 -9.92 29.61 6.36
CA THR A 359 -8.48 29.33 6.25
C THR A 359 -8.12 28.52 4.99
N VAL A 360 -6.82 28.37 4.69
CA VAL A 360 -6.34 27.53 3.57
C VAL A 360 -6.68 26.05 3.83
N ASN A 361 -6.43 25.55 5.04
CA ASN A 361 -6.76 24.18 5.42
C ASN A 361 -8.25 23.89 5.24
N ASP A 362 -9.10 24.87 5.50
CA ASP A 362 -10.54 24.76 5.27
C ASP A 362 -10.91 24.62 3.79
N LYS A 363 -10.23 25.36 2.90
CA LYS A 363 -10.46 25.28 1.46
C LYS A 363 -10.02 23.93 0.90
N VAL A 364 -8.85 23.45 1.32
CA VAL A 364 -8.33 22.12 0.95
C VAL A 364 -9.27 21.03 1.45
N MET A 365 -9.71 21.10 2.71
CA MET A 365 -10.67 20.16 3.27
C MET A 365 -11.98 20.15 2.49
N TYR A 366 -12.54 21.31 2.12
CA TYR A 366 -13.77 21.36 1.32
C TYR A 366 -13.59 20.73 -0.07
N LEU A 367 -12.46 20.97 -0.72
CA LEU A 367 -12.16 20.34 -2.01
C LEU A 367 -12.17 18.82 -1.90
N VAL A 368 -11.41 18.26 -0.94
CA VAL A 368 -11.29 16.81 -0.76
C VAL A 368 -12.61 16.19 -0.29
N LEU A 369 -13.34 16.85 0.62
CA LEU A 369 -14.64 16.39 1.10
C LEU A 369 -15.68 16.35 -0.03
N VAL A 370 -15.77 17.40 -0.86
CA VAL A 370 -16.69 17.41 -2.00
C VAL A 370 -16.30 16.35 -3.02
N ALA A 371 -15.00 16.19 -3.31
CA ALA A 371 -14.50 15.13 -4.17
C ALA A 371 -14.87 13.73 -3.62
N ALA A 372 -14.77 13.51 -2.31
CA ALA A 372 -15.15 12.25 -1.67
C ALA A 372 -16.65 11.96 -1.84
N ILE A 373 -17.51 12.96 -1.62
CA ILE A 373 -18.96 12.83 -1.76
C ILE A 373 -19.35 12.55 -3.22
N VAL A 374 -18.76 13.27 -4.18
CA VAL A 374 -19.02 13.08 -5.61
C VAL A 374 -18.53 11.71 -6.07
N ALA A 375 -17.31 11.31 -5.69
CA ALA A 375 -16.78 9.99 -6.00
C ALA A 375 -17.61 8.88 -5.36
N GLY A 376 -18.13 9.08 -4.14
CA GLY A 376 -18.97 8.10 -3.44
C GLY A 376 -20.35 7.92 -4.09
N LEU A 377 -20.98 9.04 -4.49
CA LEU A 377 -22.21 9.01 -5.28
C LEU A 377 -21.98 8.35 -6.65
N GLY A 378 -20.84 8.65 -7.30
CA GLY A 378 -20.43 7.99 -8.54
C GLY A 378 -20.25 6.49 -8.38
N ALA A 379 -19.57 6.05 -7.31
CA ALA A 379 -19.39 4.65 -7.00
C ALA A 379 -20.72 3.93 -6.69
N THR A 380 -21.64 4.61 -6.01
CA THR A 380 -23.01 4.08 -5.79
C THR A 380 -23.75 3.94 -7.11
N ALA A 381 -23.71 4.94 -7.99
CA ALA A 381 -24.38 4.89 -9.28
C ALA A 381 -23.82 3.79 -10.19
N LEU A 382 -22.49 3.73 -10.34
CA LEU A 382 -21.80 2.76 -11.20
C LEU A 382 -21.87 1.32 -10.63
N GLY A 383 -21.71 1.16 -9.32
CA GLY A 383 -21.78 -0.15 -8.66
C GLY A 383 -23.21 -0.69 -8.48
N SER A 384 -24.24 0.15 -8.64
CA SER A 384 -25.64 -0.25 -8.43
C SER A 384 -26.21 -1.20 -9.49
N GLY A 385 -25.57 -1.32 -10.66
CA GLY A 385 -26.12 -2.03 -11.81
C GLY A 385 -27.16 -1.22 -12.61
N VAL A 386 -27.36 0.07 -12.28
CA VAL A 386 -28.15 1.00 -13.11
C VAL A 386 -27.39 1.37 -14.39
N VAL A 387 -26.06 1.43 -14.31
CA VAL A 387 -25.15 1.69 -15.43
C VAL A 387 -24.12 0.56 -15.48
N GLY A 388 -24.49 -0.56 -16.10
CA GLY A 388 -23.64 -1.76 -16.22
C GLY A 388 -24.02 -2.90 -15.26
N GLU A 389 -23.10 -3.82 -15.03
CA GLU A 389 -23.32 -4.92 -14.09
C GLU A 389 -23.18 -4.45 -12.63
N ALA A 390 -24.05 -4.97 -11.76
CA ALA A 390 -23.97 -4.69 -10.34
C ALA A 390 -22.69 -5.29 -9.74
N TYR A 391 -21.97 -4.51 -8.94
CA TYR A 391 -20.74 -4.96 -8.30
C TYR A 391 -20.94 -5.18 -6.80
N ASN A 392 -20.68 -6.40 -6.32
CA ASN A 392 -20.78 -6.72 -4.90
C ASN A 392 -19.52 -6.30 -4.13
N TYR A 393 -19.48 -5.03 -3.70
CA TYR A 393 -18.37 -4.48 -2.91
C TYR A 393 -18.20 -5.13 -1.51
N ARG A 394 -19.13 -5.99 -1.09
CA ARG A 394 -19.10 -6.65 0.23
C ARG A 394 -18.13 -7.82 0.29
N GLU A 395 -17.78 -8.37 -0.88
CA GLU A 395 -16.83 -9.47 -1.06
C GLU A 395 -15.39 -8.99 -1.24
N THR A 396 -15.19 -7.74 -1.69
CA THR A 396 -13.86 -7.17 -1.95
C THR A 396 -13.55 -6.00 -1.00
N VAL A 397 -14.05 -4.79 -1.29
CA VAL A 397 -13.77 -3.53 -0.57
C VAL A 397 -14.06 -3.66 0.92
N SER A 398 -15.17 -4.30 1.29
CA SER A 398 -15.56 -4.44 2.69
C SER A 398 -14.68 -5.47 3.43
N VAL A 399 -14.25 -6.53 2.74
CA VAL A 399 -13.31 -7.51 3.31
C VAL A 399 -11.94 -6.86 3.48
N TRP A 400 -11.45 -6.13 2.47
CA TRP A 400 -10.23 -5.32 2.58
C TRP A 400 -10.30 -4.36 3.78
N PHE A 401 -11.38 -3.59 3.92
CA PHE A 401 -11.53 -2.63 5.01
C PHE A 401 -11.43 -3.31 6.38
N ARG A 402 -12.11 -4.45 6.56
CA ARG A 402 -12.04 -5.23 7.81
C ARG A 402 -10.64 -5.81 8.07
N SER A 403 -9.96 -6.26 7.00
CA SER A 403 -8.63 -6.87 7.06
C SER A 403 -7.57 -5.93 7.69
N VAL A 404 -7.72 -4.62 7.49
CA VAL A 404 -6.86 -3.59 8.08
C VAL A 404 -6.97 -3.57 9.62
N TRP A 405 -8.18 -3.75 10.15
CA TRP A 405 -8.42 -3.68 11.61
C TRP A 405 -7.99 -4.94 12.36
N VAL A 406 -7.96 -6.10 11.69
CA VAL A 406 -7.46 -7.36 12.26
C VAL A 406 -5.96 -7.58 12.01
N LEU A 407 -5.27 -6.57 11.47
CA LEU A 407 -3.82 -6.58 11.17
C LEU A 407 -3.40 -7.71 10.22
N GLN A 408 -4.30 -8.11 9.32
CA GLN A 408 -4.04 -9.05 8.24
C GLN A 408 -4.46 -8.42 6.91
N PRO A 409 -3.76 -7.36 6.46
CA PRO A 409 -4.21 -6.55 5.33
C PRO A 409 -4.26 -7.38 4.03
N ARG A 410 -5.40 -7.31 3.35
CA ARG A 410 -5.66 -7.97 2.06
C ARG A 410 -5.70 -6.96 0.93
N GLY A 411 -4.55 -6.35 0.63
CA GLY A 411 -4.42 -5.30 -0.39
C GLY A 411 -4.79 -5.77 -1.80
N ASP A 412 -4.65 -7.07 -2.07
CA ASP A 412 -5.13 -7.77 -3.26
C ASP A 412 -6.60 -7.47 -3.56
N LEU A 413 -7.47 -7.54 -2.55
CA LEU A 413 -8.91 -7.34 -2.71
C LEU A 413 -9.28 -5.91 -3.13
N MET A 414 -8.45 -4.91 -2.79
CA MET A 414 -8.67 -3.53 -3.23
C MET A 414 -8.01 -3.27 -4.60
N ALA A 415 -6.87 -3.90 -4.88
CA ALA A 415 -6.23 -3.82 -6.19
C ALA A 415 -7.13 -4.37 -7.31
N GLU A 416 -7.88 -5.44 -7.02
CA GLU A 416 -8.87 -6.05 -7.92
C GLU A 416 -10.21 -5.29 -7.98
N ALA A 417 -10.47 -4.37 -7.05
CA ALA A 417 -11.72 -3.64 -7.01
C ALA A 417 -11.83 -2.67 -8.21
N PRO A 418 -13.04 -2.40 -8.75
CA PRO A 418 -13.22 -1.45 -9.83
C PRO A 418 -12.62 -0.08 -9.52
N LEU A 419 -12.07 0.57 -10.56
CA LEU A 419 -11.33 1.82 -10.43
C LEU A 419 -12.11 2.92 -9.69
N TYR A 420 -13.43 2.99 -9.84
CA TYR A 420 -14.25 4.00 -9.17
C TYR A 420 -14.33 3.80 -7.64
N TYR A 421 -14.25 2.56 -7.14
CA TYR A 421 -14.10 2.30 -5.70
C TYR A 421 -12.70 2.65 -5.22
N GLN A 422 -11.66 2.28 -5.97
CA GLN A 422 -10.28 2.65 -5.67
C GLN A 422 -10.12 4.18 -5.55
N ILE A 423 -10.66 4.94 -6.50
CA ILE A 423 -10.64 6.41 -6.48
C ILE A 423 -11.38 6.95 -5.24
N HIS A 424 -12.58 6.47 -4.96
CA HIS A 424 -13.36 6.94 -3.81
C HIS A 424 -12.62 6.69 -2.49
N VAL A 425 -12.06 5.48 -2.31
CA VAL A 425 -11.30 5.11 -1.11
C VAL A 425 -10.02 5.92 -0.99
N LEU A 426 -9.28 6.12 -2.08
CA LEU A 426 -8.08 6.96 -2.07
C LEU A 426 -8.37 8.39 -1.61
N ILE A 427 -9.43 9.00 -2.14
CA ILE A 427 -9.87 10.34 -1.72
C ILE A 427 -10.33 10.33 -0.25
N GLY A 428 -11.01 9.26 0.19
CA GLY A 428 -11.38 9.05 1.58
C GLY A 428 -10.17 8.99 2.52
N LEU A 429 -9.14 8.21 2.18
CA LEU A 429 -7.89 8.13 2.93
C LEU A 429 -7.19 9.49 2.99
N ALA A 430 -7.16 10.24 1.89
CA ALA A 430 -6.65 11.61 1.88
C ALA A 430 -7.46 12.54 2.81
N LEU A 431 -8.80 12.42 2.83
CA LEU A 431 -9.66 13.17 3.75
C LEU A 431 -9.33 12.85 5.22
N PHE A 432 -9.12 11.58 5.55
CA PHE A 432 -8.68 11.16 6.88
C PHE A 432 -7.29 11.71 7.23
N ALA A 433 -6.33 11.66 6.31
CA ALA A 433 -4.99 12.23 6.54
C ALA A 433 -5.04 13.75 6.81
N LEU A 434 -5.99 14.48 6.21
CA LEU A 434 -6.23 15.90 6.47
C LEU A 434 -6.99 16.20 7.77
N TRP A 435 -7.63 15.19 8.36
CA TRP A 435 -8.50 15.34 9.53
C TRP A 435 -7.85 16.06 10.71
N PRO A 436 -6.66 15.63 11.22
CA PRO A 436 -6.04 16.27 12.38
C PRO A 436 -5.59 17.71 12.12
N PHE A 437 -5.51 18.16 10.87
CA PHE A 437 -5.01 19.49 10.49
C PHE A 437 -6.12 20.48 10.10
N THR A 438 -7.37 20.03 10.11
CA THR A 438 -8.53 20.82 9.64
C THR A 438 -9.58 20.98 10.73
N ARG A 439 -10.69 21.65 10.43
CA ARG A 439 -11.82 21.75 11.37
C ARG A 439 -12.47 20.39 11.67
N LEU A 440 -12.19 19.32 10.93
CA LEU A 440 -12.85 18.01 11.06
C LEU A 440 -12.68 17.39 12.46
N VAL A 441 -11.64 17.76 13.20
CA VAL A 441 -11.42 17.36 14.61
C VAL A 441 -12.63 17.58 15.52
N HIS A 442 -13.53 18.51 15.18
CA HIS A 442 -14.75 18.74 15.96
C HIS A 442 -15.65 17.49 16.07
N ALA A 443 -15.59 16.58 15.09
CA ALA A 443 -16.38 15.35 15.10
C ALA A 443 -16.00 14.42 16.27
N PHE A 444 -14.75 14.47 16.75
CA PHE A 444 -14.31 13.73 17.95
C PHE A 444 -14.85 14.34 19.26
N SER A 445 -15.50 15.50 19.21
CA SER A 445 -16.10 16.18 20.35
C SER A 445 -17.62 16.19 20.29
N ALA A 446 -18.21 15.21 19.62
CA ALA A 446 -19.65 14.97 19.67
C ALA A 446 -20.10 14.88 21.15
N PRO A 447 -21.03 15.73 21.61
CA PRO A 447 -21.29 15.91 23.05
C PRO A 447 -22.20 14.83 23.63
N ILE A 448 -21.89 13.55 23.40
CA ILE A 448 -22.70 12.41 23.88
C ILE A 448 -22.81 12.44 25.41
N GLY A 449 -21.71 12.76 26.11
CA GLY A 449 -21.70 12.88 27.57
C GLY A 449 -22.58 14.01 28.13
N TYR A 450 -22.99 14.98 27.30
CA TYR A 450 -23.90 16.04 27.74
C TYR A 450 -25.27 15.51 28.13
N LEU A 451 -25.73 14.41 27.52
CA LEU A 451 -27.01 13.75 27.83
C LEU A 451 -27.11 13.30 29.29
N PHE A 452 -25.97 13.07 29.94
CA PHE A 452 -25.90 12.56 31.31
C PHE A 452 -25.19 13.54 32.26
N ARG A 453 -24.79 14.72 31.77
CA ARG A 453 -24.03 15.70 32.54
C ARG A 453 -24.98 16.57 33.38
N PRO A 454 -24.72 16.75 34.70
CA PRO A 454 -25.47 17.70 35.51
C PRO A 454 -25.43 19.13 34.95
N TYR A 455 -26.52 19.88 35.10
CA TYR A 455 -26.61 21.27 34.61
C TYR A 455 -25.56 22.20 35.24
N ILE A 456 -25.24 21.98 36.52
CA ILE A 456 -24.28 22.80 37.28
C ILE A 456 -23.01 21.98 37.48
N ILE A 457 -21.86 22.57 37.12
CA ILE A 457 -20.56 21.95 37.25
C ILE A 457 -19.70 22.79 38.16
N TYR A 458 -19.40 22.23 39.33
CA TYR A 458 -18.40 22.76 40.23
C TYR A 458 -17.03 22.23 39.82
N ARG A 459 -16.03 23.12 39.79
CA ARG A 459 -14.62 22.74 39.71
C ARG A 459 -13.99 23.06 41.06
N SER A 460 -13.35 22.06 41.68
CA SER A 460 -12.55 22.31 42.88
C SER A 460 -11.40 23.26 42.53
N ARG A 461 -10.92 24.02 43.52
CA ARG A 461 -9.62 24.69 43.38
C ARG A 461 -8.57 23.59 43.33
N GLU A 462 -7.83 23.49 42.24
CA GLU A 462 -6.54 22.82 42.25
C GLU A 462 -5.66 23.51 43.31
N GLU A 463 -4.82 22.75 44.02
CA GLU A 463 -3.83 23.33 44.93
C GLU A 463 -3.09 24.42 44.17
N LEU A 464 -3.31 25.67 44.58
CA LEU A 464 -2.59 26.81 44.04
C LEU A 464 -1.10 26.48 44.17
N VAL A 465 -0.41 26.30 43.04
CA VAL A 465 1.04 26.45 42.99
C VAL A 465 1.30 27.92 43.29
N LEU A 466 1.30 28.25 44.58
CA LEU A 466 1.60 29.58 45.06
C LEU A 466 3.06 29.85 44.70
N THR A 467 3.32 30.91 43.93
CA THR A 467 4.69 31.40 43.68
C THR A 467 5.40 31.85 44.96
N ARG A 468 4.70 31.89 46.10
CA ARG A 468 5.28 32.09 47.42
C ARG A 468 4.81 31.02 48.41
N PRO A 469 5.72 30.43 49.20
CA PRO A 469 5.34 29.52 50.27
C PRO A 469 4.37 30.25 51.23
N ARG A 470 3.30 29.55 51.60
CA ARG A 470 2.29 30.05 52.52
C ARG A 470 2.98 30.34 53.86
N ARG A 471 3.17 31.63 54.19
CA ARG A 471 3.69 32.02 55.51
C ARG A 471 2.76 31.43 56.57
N ARG A 472 3.30 30.62 57.47
CA ARG A 472 2.58 30.17 58.67
C ARG A 472 2.17 31.44 59.43
N GLY A 473 0.88 31.74 59.43
CA GLY A 473 0.30 32.69 60.36
C GLY A 473 0.33 32.09 61.76
N TRP A 474 0.40 32.98 62.74
CA TRP A 474 0.48 32.70 64.17
C TRP A 474 -0.72 31.89 64.65
#